data_AF-A0A1B6K1X6-F1
#
_entry.id   AF-A0A1B6K1X6-F1
#
_cell.length_a   1.000
_cell.length_b   1.000
_cell.length_c   1.000
_cell.angle_alpha   90.00
_cell.angle_beta   90.00
_cell.angle_gamma   90.00
#
_symmetry.space_group_name_H-M   'P 1'
#
loop_
_entity.id
_entity.type
_entity.pdbx_description
1 polymer ?
#
loop_
_entity_poly.entity_id
_entity_poly.type
_entity_poly.pdbx_seq_one_letter_code
_entity_poly.pdbx_strand_id
1 'polypeptide(L)'
;KLALYDRYKISKGTAQEPDYKKDYIKAKRLYKIRIDQAKWLENECYIENSSNKCKAAWEIIKKESNSTAQSSECIIDSSTFNDYFVNIVSSLNLNMSKSVPDNKALNLVNEYI
;
A
#
# COMPACT_ATOMS: atom_id res chain seq x y z
N LYS A 1 -9.54 26.01 11.41
CA LYS A 1 -8.62 24.88 11.70
C LYS A 1 -7.27 25.36 12.25
N LEU A 2 -6.75 26.51 11.81
CA LEU A 2 -5.49 27.10 12.31
C LEU A 2 -5.57 27.55 13.78
N ALA A 3 -6.63 28.24 14.22
CA ALA A 3 -6.71 28.83 15.57
C ALA A 3 -6.40 27.86 16.75
N LEU A 4 -6.89 26.62 16.72
CA LEU A 4 -6.60 25.63 17.77
C LEU A 4 -5.20 25.03 17.66
N TYR A 5 -4.68 24.91 16.44
CA TYR A 5 -3.30 24.49 16.21
C TYR A 5 -2.33 25.58 16.69
N ASP A 6 -2.62 26.84 16.39
CA ASP A 6 -1.81 27.99 16.80
C ASP A 6 -1.82 28.12 18.33
N ARG A 7 -2.97 27.93 18.98
CA ARG A 7 -3.07 27.90 20.45
C ARG A 7 -2.23 26.80 21.08
N TYR A 8 -2.29 25.58 20.55
CA TYR A 8 -1.41 24.48 20.99
C TYR A 8 0.07 24.82 20.76
N LYS A 9 0.42 25.39 19.60
CA LYS A 9 1.80 25.76 19.26
C LYS A 9 2.37 26.81 20.21
N ILE A 10 1.58 27.81 20.58
CA ILE A 10 1.96 28.87 21.52
C ILE A 10 2.08 28.34 22.95
N SER A 11 1.27 27.36 23.33
CA SER A 11 1.26 26.80 24.70
C SER A 11 2.45 25.91 25.06
N LYS A 12 3.40 25.71 24.15
CA LYS A 12 4.55 24.81 24.36
C LYS A 12 5.37 25.21 25.58
N GLY A 13 5.63 24.25 26.47
CA GLY A 13 6.37 24.48 27.71
C GLY A 13 5.55 25.12 28.85
N THR A 14 4.24 25.29 28.66
CA THR A 14 3.32 25.74 29.72
C THR A 14 2.60 24.55 30.35
N ALA A 15 2.10 24.72 31.58
CA ALA A 15 1.28 23.70 32.25
C ALA A 15 -0.02 23.34 31.49
N GLN A 16 -0.47 24.21 30.59
CA GLN A 16 -1.71 24.06 29.81
C GLN A 16 -1.50 23.36 28.46
N GLU A 17 -0.24 23.07 28.08
CA GLU A 17 0.10 22.35 26.84
C GLU A 17 -0.72 21.06 26.62
N PRO A 18 -0.87 20.15 27.60
CA PRO A 18 -1.59 18.89 27.38
C PRO A 18 -3.06 19.11 27.01
N ASP A 19 -3.72 20.10 27.61
CA ASP A 19 -5.13 20.40 27.35
C ASP A 19 -5.32 20.98 25.94
N TYR A 20 -4.49 21.95 25.55
CA TYR A 20 -4.57 22.52 24.19
C TYR A 20 -4.21 21.50 23.10
N LYS A 21 -3.28 20.58 23.38
CA LYS A 21 -2.99 19.46 22.48
C LYS A 21 -4.22 18.56 22.31
N LYS A 22 -4.90 18.22 23.41
CA LYS A 22 -6.11 17.39 23.40
C LYS A 22 -7.23 18.04 22.59
N ASP A 23 -7.47 19.33 22.81
CA ASP A 23 -8.49 20.10 22.08
C ASP A 23 -8.20 20.17 20.58
N TYR A 24 -6.95 20.45 20.21
CA TYR A 24 -6.53 20.45 18.81
C TYR A 24 -6.74 19.08 18.15
N ILE A 25 -6.33 17.98 18.81
CA ILE A 25 -6.52 16.62 18.28
C ILE A 25 -8.02 16.31 18.10
N LYS A 26 -8.84 16.65 19.10
CA LYS A 26 -10.29 16.45 19.05
C LYS A 26 -10.91 17.22 17.88
N ALA A 27 -10.57 18.49 17.72
CA ALA A 27 -11.07 19.31 16.62
C ALA A 27 -10.57 18.81 15.25
N LYS A 28 -9.31 18.39 15.15
CA LYS A 28 -8.74 17.80 13.92
C LYS A 28 -9.48 16.52 13.52
N ARG A 29 -9.79 15.67 14.49
CA ARG A 29 -10.58 14.44 14.28
C ARG A 29 -11.99 14.78 13.82
N LEU A 30 -12.68 15.67 14.55
CA LEU A 30 -14.04 16.08 14.22
C LEU A 30 -14.13 16.68 12.82
N TYR A 31 -13.17 17.52 12.44
CA TYR A 31 -13.09 18.09 11.11
C TYR A 31 -13.02 17.02 10.01
N LYS A 32 -12.19 15.99 10.19
CA LYS A 32 -12.09 14.88 9.23
C LYS A 32 -13.43 14.16 9.12
N ILE A 33 -14.04 13.80 10.26
CA ILE A 33 -15.35 13.15 10.30
C ILE A 33 -16.40 13.99 9.56
N ARG A 34 -16.42 15.32 9.76
CA ARG A 34 -17.37 16.20 9.07
C ARG A 34 -17.15 16.26 7.57
N ILE A 35 -15.91 16.21 7.09
CA ILE A 35 -15.63 16.09 5.66
C ILE A 35 -16.15 14.76 5.12
N ASP A 36 -15.85 13.66 5.81
CA ASP A 36 -16.24 12.33 5.35
C ASP A 36 -17.77 12.21 5.29
N GLN A 37 -18.47 12.75 6.31
CA GLN A 37 -19.93 12.86 6.31
C GLN A 37 -20.47 13.71 5.15
N ALA A 38 -19.86 14.89 4.90
CA ALA A 38 -20.30 15.75 3.80
C ALA A 38 -20.12 15.07 2.43
N LYS A 39 -19.00 14.36 2.22
CA LYS A 39 -18.78 13.56 1.01
C LYS A 39 -19.81 12.45 0.86
N TRP A 40 -20.10 11.75 1.94
CA TRP A 40 -21.08 10.67 1.93
C TRP A 40 -22.48 11.18 1.57
N LEU A 41 -22.93 12.25 2.23
CA LEU A 41 -24.23 12.89 1.94
C LEU A 41 -24.32 13.38 0.49
N GLU A 42 -23.27 14.01 -0.03
CA GLU A 42 -23.24 14.46 -1.42
C GLU A 42 -23.37 13.28 -2.40
N ASN A 43 -22.64 12.19 -2.14
CA ASN A 43 -22.72 10.98 -2.95
C ASN A 43 -24.10 10.32 -2.88
N GLU A 44 -24.72 10.29 -1.70
CA GLU A 44 -26.08 9.77 -1.49
C GLU A 44 -27.10 10.61 -2.29
N CYS A 45 -27.08 11.93 -2.10
CA CYS A 45 -27.91 12.86 -2.87
C CYS A 45 -27.72 12.69 -4.39
N TYR A 46 -26.48 12.50 -4.86
CA TYR A 46 -26.19 12.27 -6.27
C TYR A 46 -26.81 10.96 -6.79
N ILE A 47 -26.73 9.87 -6.03
CA ILE A 47 -27.31 8.58 -6.41
C ILE A 47 -28.84 8.66 -6.41
N GLU A 48 -29.44 9.26 -5.38
CA GLU A 48 -30.89 9.34 -5.22
C GLU A 48 -31.56 10.17 -6.32
N ASN A 49 -30.94 11.31 -6.66
CA ASN A 49 -31.45 12.23 -7.68
C ASN A 49 -31.11 11.79 -9.12
N SER A 50 -30.31 10.75 -9.30
CA SER A 50 -29.97 10.23 -10.63
C SER A 50 -31.12 9.45 -11.26
N SER A 51 -31.33 9.64 -12.56
CA SER A 51 -32.25 8.83 -13.37
C SER A 51 -31.80 7.37 -13.45
N ASN A 52 -30.50 7.11 -13.37
CA ASN A 52 -29.93 5.76 -13.31
C ASN A 52 -29.01 5.63 -12.08
N LYS A 53 -29.58 5.11 -11.00
CA LYS A 53 -28.92 4.96 -9.69
C LYS A 53 -27.72 4.02 -9.74
N CYS A 54 -27.83 2.90 -10.45
CA CYS A 54 -26.75 1.92 -10.58
C CYS A 54 -25.53 2.52 -11.30
N LYS A 55 -25.77 3.26 -12.39
CA LYS A 55 -24.69 3.96 -13.11
C LYS A 55 -24.05 5.03 -12.23
N ALA A 56 -24.85 5.84 -11.54
CA ALA A 56 -24.35 6.88 -10.63
C ALA A 56 -23.48 6.29 -9.50
N ALA A 57 -23.93 5.21 -8.87
CA ALA A 57 -23.16 4.49 -7.85
C ALA A 57 -21.85 3.94 -8.43
N TRP A 58 -21.88 3.36 -9.63
CA TRP A 58 -20.69 2.83 -10.28
C TRP A 58 -19.66 3.92 -10.63
N GLU A 59 -20.11 5.09 -11.09
CA GLU A 59 -19.22 6.23 -11.36
C GLU A 59 -18.53 6.73 -10.08
N ILE A 60 -19.24 6.75 -8.93
CA ILE A 60 -18.63 7.07 -7.62
C ILE A 60 -17.54 6.04 -7.29
N ILE A 61 -17.86 4.75 -7.37
CA ILE A 61 -16.89 3.67 -7.08
C ILE A 61 -15.66 3.80 -7.97
N LYS A 62 -15.86 4.03 -9.27
CA LYS A 62 -14.78 4.21 -10.25
C LYS A 62 -13.91 5.41 -9.91
N LYS A 63 -14.51 6.55 -9.56
CA LYS A 63 -13.80 7.78 -9.17
C LYS A 63 -12.94 7.58 -7.93
N GLU A 64 -13.47 6.95 -6.89
CA GLU A 64 -12.75 6.70 -5.65
C GLU A 64 -11.67 5.62 -5.82
N SER A 65 -11.92 4.58 -6.61
CA SER A 65 -10.95 3.49 -6.87
C SER A 65 -9.72 3.95 -7.66
N ASN A 66 -9.91 4.88 -8.62
CA ASN A 66 -8.81 5.43 -9.42
C ASN A 66 -7.98 6.48 -8.66
N SER A 67 -8.45 6.97 -7.52
CA SER A 67 -7.71 7.97 -6.72
C SER A 67 -6.55 7.37 -5.90
N THR A 68 -6.54 6.04 -5.71
CA THR A 68 -5.50 5.30 -4.98
C THR A 68 -4.40 4.72 -5.84
N ALA A 69 -4.53 4.75 -7.17
CA ALA A 69 -3.47 4.31 -8.07
C ALA A 69 -2.60 5.50 -8.47
N GLN A 70 -1.76 6.00 -7.54
CA GLN A 70 -0.43 6.39 -8.00
C GLN A 70 0.18 5.09 -8.50
N SER A 71 0.39 4.96 -9.81
CA SER A 71 1.17 3.85 -10.33
C SER A 71 2.44 3.84 -9.50
N SER A 72 2.64 2.80 -8.68
CA SER A 72 3.97 2.50 -8.20
C SER A 72 4.77 2.29 -9.47
N GLU A 73 5.52 3.31 -9.89
CA GLU A 73 6.51 3.15 -10.94
C GLU A 73 7.30 1.91 -10.55
N CYS A 74 7.14 0.86 -11.35
CA CYS A 74 7.75 -0.41 -11.06
C CYS A 74 9.26 -0.15 -11.07
N ILE A 75 9.87 -0.18 -9.88
CA ILE A 75 11.27 0.21 -9.67
C ILE A 75 12.20 -0.68 -10.52
N ILE A 76 11.74 -1.87 -10.87
CA ILE A 76 12.47 -2.86 -11.66
C ILE A 76 11.67 -3.13 -12.93
N ASP A 77 12.26 -2.83 -14.08
CA ASP A 77 11.67 -3.21 -15.36
C ASP A 77 11.65 -4.73 -15.51
N SER A 78 10.63 -5.23 -16.20
CA SER A 78 10.43 -6.66 -16.45
C SER A 78 11.64 -7.31 -17.13
N SER A 79 12.33 -6.60 -18.02
CA SER A 79 13.55 -7.10 -18.67
C SER A 79 14.67 -7.30 -17.65
N THR A 80 14.88 -6.32 -16.77
CA THR A 80 15.94 -6.38 -15.74
C THR A 80 15.68 -7.51 -14.74
N PHE A 81 14.43 -7.70 -14.34
CA PHE A 81 14.04 -8.82 -13.46
C PHE A 81 14.30 -10.17 -14.14
N ASN A 82 13.89 -10.31 -15.39
CA ASN A 82 14.04 -11.55 -16.15
C ASN A 82 15.52 -11.87 -16.41
N ASP A 83 16.29 -10.87 -16.83
CA ASP A 83 17.73 -11.02 -17.09
C ASP A 83 18.47 -11.43 -15.82
N TYR A 84 18.11 -10.87 -14.67
CA TYR A 84 18.68 -11.29 -13.39
C TYR A 84 18.37 -12.76 -13.11
N PHE A 85 17.09 -13.17 -13.17
CA PHE A 85 16.70 -14.55 -12.85
C PHE A 85 17.28 -15.60 -13.81
N VAL A 86 17.29 -15.31 -15.11
CA VAL A 86 17.85 -16.22 -16.12
C VAL A 86 19.36 -16.38 -15.94
N ASN A 87 20.07 -15.30 -15.59
CA ASN A 87 21.53 -15.30 -15.51
C ASN A 87 22.09 -15.56 -14.10
N ILE A 88 21.24 -15.74 -13.08
CA ILE A 88 21.66 -16.14 -11.73
C ILE A 88 22.49 -17.43 -11.77
N VAL A 89 22.07 -18.44 -12.55
CA VAL A 89 22.77 -19.73 -12.62
C VAL A 89 24.17 -19.57 -13.22
N SER A 90 24.31 -18.71 -14.23
CA SER A 90 25.60 -18.42 -14.87
C SER A 90 26.53 -17.61 -13.98
N SER A 91 25.99 -16.71 -13.15
CA SER A 91 26.76 -15.89 -12.20
C SER A 91 27.14 -16.63 -10.92
N LEU A 92 26.38 -17.67 -10.54
CA LEU A 92 26.69 -18.50 -9.37
C LEU A 92 27.94 -19.36 -9.51
N ASN A 93 28.64 -19.33 -10.66
CA ASN A 93 29.89 -20.07 -10.91
C ASN A 93 29.87 -21.42 -10.18
N LEU A 94 28.87 -22.24 -10.50
CA LEU A 94 28.88 -23.67 -10.22
C LEU A 94 29.99 -24.29 -11.08
N ASN A 95 31.23 -23.89 -10.84
CA ASN A 95 32.41 -24.70 -10.98
C ASN A 95 32.35 -25.81 -9.91
N MET A 96 31.21 -26.52 -9.86
CA MET A 96 31.20 -27.86 -9.33
C MET A 96 32.04 -28.62 -10.34
N SER A 97 33.30 -28.82 -9.95
CA SER A 97 34.28 -29.68 -10.56
C SER A 97 33.62 -30.76 -11.39
N LYS A 98 33.98 -30.85 -12.68
CA LYS A 98 33.84 -32.06 -13.49
C LYS A 98 34.67 -33.18 -12.85
N SER A 99 34.26 -33.68 -11.69
CA SER A 99 34.53 -35.03 -11.26
C SER A 99 33.16 -35.70 -11.22
N VAL A 100 32.96 -36.60 -12.16
CA VAL A 100 31.84 -37.55 -12.19
C VAL A 100 31.59 -38.03 -10.75
N PRO A 101 30.38 -37.85 -10.18
CA PRO A 101 30.10 -38.30 -8.84
C PRO A 101 30.03 -39.83 -8.86
N ASP A 102 30.75 -40.49 -7.95
CA ASP A 102 30.39 -41.83 -7.51
C ASP A 102 28.92 -41.82 -7.12
N ASN A 103 28.08 -42.30 -8.03
CA ASN A 103 26.64 -42.12 -7.98
C ASN A 103 26.08 -43.17 -7.02
N LYS A 104 26.28 -42.92 -5.72
CA LYS A 104 25.88 -43.79 -4.61
C LYS A 104 24.41 -44.18 -4.66
N ALA A 105 23.58 -43.34 -5.28
CA ALA A 105 22.16 -43.60 -5.55
C ALA A 105 21.94 -44.72 -6.58
N LEU A 106 22.75 -44.83 -7.64
CA LEU A 106 22.68 -45.93 -8.61
C LEU A 106 23.15 -47.25 -7.99
N ASN A 107 24.17 -47.21 -7.12
CA ASN A 107 24.64 -48.42 -6.42
C ASN A 107 23.59 -48.99 -5.46
N LEU A 108 22.86 -48.14 -4.74
CA LEU A 108 21.79 -48.59 -3.84
C LEU A 108 20.60 -49.23 -4.58
N VAL A 109 20.32 -48.80 -5.81
CA VAL A 109 19.24 -49.40 -6.63
C VAL A 109 19.69 -50.76 -7.19
N ASN A 110 20.94 -50.89 -7.60
CA ASN A 110 21.47 -52.16 -8.12
C ASN A 110 21.66 -53.23 -7.03
N GLU A 111 21.93 -52.85 -5.78
CA GLU A 111 22.00 -53.83 -4.66
C GLU A 111 20.63 -54.35 -4.19
N TYR A 112 19.53 -53.73 -4.62
CA TYR A 112 18.18 -54.10 -4.19
C TYR A 112 17.41 -54.97 -5.22
N ILE A 113 17.99 -55.24 -6.40
CA ILE A 113 17.40 -56.12 -7.43
C ILE A 113 18.03 -57.50 -7.37
#